data_AF-A0A0Q7T5T1-F1
#
_entry.id   AF-A0A0Q7T5T1-F1
#
_cell.length_a   1.000
_cell.length_b   1.000
_cell.length_c   1.000
_cell.angle_alpha   90.00
_cell.angle_beta   90.00
_cell.angle_gamma   90.00
#
_symmetry.space_group_name_H-M   'P 1'
#
loop_
_entity.id
_entity.type
_entity.pdbx_description
1 polymer ?
#
loop_
_entity_poly.entity_id
_entity_poly.type
_entity_poly.pdbx_seq_one_letter_code
_entity_poly.pdbx_strand_id
1 'polypeptide(L)'
;MDQDIGSEAPVDPAAVAFEALRREVALLNVALAGLAAERASVPDYSETLGEIAQGVRVAVGRIGKLATSPALAATPAEIAQQIAAAGDEARRQDRATLHQAQEMLQRAAGDLRGWVDTARLASVQNWRLLQAALAGVVGGAVLGASFPVIVAQAAPEQWAWLERRAARVLHRDMWPAGERLLAVADPQRWQEIQTARRIVEQNRDVLARCVAAAQKAKGAKRCLISVDSLSAS
;
A
#
# COMPACT_ATOMS: atom_id res chain seq x y z
N MET A 1 107.43 -122.62 20.57
CA MET A 1 108.37 -121.49 20.63
C MET A 1 107.62 -120.24 20.28
N ASP A 2 107.89 -119.22 21.06
CA ASP A 2 107.41 -117.85 21.08
C ASP A 2 107.51 -117.07 19.76
N GLN A 3 106.70 -115.98 19.71
CA GLN A 3 106.99 -114.64 19.14
C GLN A 3 107.32 -114.56 17.62
N ASP A 4 107.05 -113.50 16.86
CA ASP A 4 106.84 -112.09 17.15
C ASP A 4 106.22 -111.34 15.92
N ILE A 5 105.63 -110.18 16.23
CA ILE A 5 105.37 -108.93 15.48
C ILE A 5 105.45 -108.84 13.93
N GLY A 6 104.34 -108.33 13.37
CA GLY A 6 104.31 -107.03 12.66
C GLY A 6 104.14 -107.03 11.13
N SER A 7 103.04 -106.46 10.64
CA SER A 7 103.09 -105.52 9.50
C SER A 7 101.73 -104.84 9.26
N GLU A 8 101.76 -103.53 9.13
CA GLU A 8 100.67 -102.67 8.70
C GLU A 8 100.39 -102.91 7.21
N ALA A 9 99.13 -103.16 6.84
CA ALA A 9 98.68 -103.36 5.46
C ALA A 9 97.66 -102.27 5.08
N PRO A 10 97.63 -101.83 3.81
CA PRO A 10 97.19 -100.50 3.41
C PRO A 10 95.67 -100.34 3.49
N VAL A 11 95.21 -99.13 3.83
CA VAL A 11 93.79 -98.77 3.66
C VAL A 11 93.46 -98.84 2.18
N ASP A 12 92.60 -99.78 1.80
CA ASP A 12 92.15 -100.01 0.43
C ASP A 12 91.47 -98.73 -0.12
N PRO A 13 92.01 -98.11 -1.19
CA PRO A 13 91.43 -96.92 -1.79
C PRO A 13 89.99 -97.15 -2.28
N ALA A 14 89.60 -98.39 -2.59
CA ALA A 14 88.21 -98.71 -2.91
C ALA A 14 87.29 -98.56 -1.69
N ALA A 15 87.72 -98.98 -0.50
CA ALA A 15 86.93 -98.86 0.72
C ALA A 15 86.67 -97.39 1.11
N VAL A 16 87.65 -96.50 0.90
CA VAL A 16 87.49 -95.06 1.13
C VAL A 16 86.54 -94.43 0.12
N ALA A 17 86.61 -94.83 -1.16
CA ALA A 17 85.69 -94.36 -2.20
C ALA A 17 84.24 -94.84 -1.97
N PHE A 18 84.06 -96.09 -1.50
CA PHE A 18 82.74 -96.61 -1.14
C PHE A 18 82.13 -95.88 0.05
N GLU A 19 82.92 -95.47 1.05
CA GLU A 19 82.38 -94.68 2.15
C GLU A 19 82.09 -93.22 1.78
N ALA A 20 82.87 -92.63 0.87
CA ALA A 20 82.54 -91.34 0.29
C ALA A 20 81.20 -91.41 -0.48
N LEU A 21 81.02 -92.44 -1.32
CA LEU A 21 79.77 -92.68 -2.05
C LEU A 21 78.59 -92.96 -1.10
N ARG A 22 78.81 -93.73 -0.03
CA ARG A 22 77.78 -94.03 0.98
C ARG A 22 77.29 -92.76 1.68
N ARG A 23 78.19 -91.81 1.97
CA ARG A 23 77.81 -90.49 2.50
C ARG A 23 77.02 -89.67 1.49
N GLU A 24 77.44 -89.62 0.23
CA GLU A 24 76.71 -88.89 -0.80
C GLU A 24 75.30 -89.45 -1.02
N VAL A 25 75.15 -90.78 -1.07
CA VAL A 25 73.84 -91.44 -1.20
C VAL A 25 72.99 -91.24 0.05
N ALA A 26 73.58 -91.19 1.24
CA ALA A 26 72.86 -90.86 2.47
C ALA A 26 72.33 -89.41 2.45
N LEU A 27 73.15 -88.45 2.00
CA LEU A 27 72.74 -87.05 1.85
C LEU A 27 71.64 -86.89 0.80
N LEU A 28 71.73 -87.62 -0.32
CA LEU A 28 70.73 -87.57 -1.38
C LEU A 28 69.40 -88.17 -0.94
N ASN A 29 69.42 -89.27 -0.16
CA ASN A 29 68.23 -89.84 0.45
C ASN A 29 67.58 -88.90 1.47
N VAL A 30 68.38 -88.17 2.26
CA VAL A 30 67.85 -87.16 3.20
C VAL A 30 67.23 -85.98 2.43
N ALA A 31 67.84 -85.54 1.33
CA ALA A 31 67.29 -84.48 0.48
C ALA A 31 65.97 -84.92 -0.21
N LEU A 32 65.91 -86.16 -0.72
CA LEU A 32 64.69 -86.74 -1.28
C LEU A 32 63.59 -86.93 -0.23
N ALA A 33 63.95 -87.38 0.97
CA ALA A 33 63.01 -87.49 2.08
C ALA A 33 62.48 -86.11 2.52
N GLY A 34 63.33 -85.08 2.54
CA GLY A 34 62.93 -83.70 2.78
C GLY A 34 61.98 -83.16 1.71
N LEU A 35 62.29 -83.39 0.43
CA LEU A 35 61.44 -82.96 -0.69
C LEU A 35 60.09 -83.71 -0.72
N ALA A 36 60.09 -84.99 -0.32
CA ALA A 36 58.87 -85.78 -0.19
C ALA A 36 58.01 -85.33 0.99
N ALA A 37 58.62 -84.97 2.13
CA ALA A 37 57.92 -84.43 3.29
C ALA A 37 57.29 -83.06 2.99
N GLU A 38 57.95 -82.22 2.18
CA GLU A 38 57.44 -80.91 1.79
C GLU A 38 56.32 -80.97 0.73
N ARG A 39 56.26 -82.05 -0.06
CA ARG A 39 55.08 -82.33 -0.91
C ARG A 39 53.90 -82.90 -0.14
N ALA A 40 54.14 -83.59 0.98
CA ALA A 40 53.07 -84.10 1.82
C ALA A 40 52.37 -82.99 2.63
N SER A 41 52.97 -81.80 2.75
CA SER A 41 52.40 -80.65 3.46
C SER A 41 51.60 -79.69 2.57
N VAL A 42 51.39 -80.02 1.28
CA VAL A 42 50.55 -79.21 0.38
C VAL A 42 49.10 -79.25 0.89
N PRO A 43 48.52 -78.11 1.32
CA PRO A 43 47.15 -78.09 1.81
C PRO A 43 46.15 -78.39 0.69
N ASP A 44 45.12 -79.18 0.98
CA ASP A 44 44.05 -79.44 0.02
C ASP A 44 43.11 -78.22 -0.08
N TYR A 45 43.26 -77.45 -1.15
CA TYR A 45 42.44 -76.27 -1.44
C TYR A 45 41.14 -76.59 -2.19
N SER A 46 40.83 -77.88 -2.44
CA SER A 46 39.64 -78.27 -3.21
C SER A 46 38.34 -77.81 -2.54
N GLU A 47 38.27 -77.84 -1.21
CA GLU A 47 37.13 -77.36 -0.42
C GLU A 47 36.96 -75.85 -0.56
N THR A 48 38.04 -75.08 -0.35
CA THR A 48 38.00 -73.61 -0.43
C THR A 48 37.71 -73.12 -1.84
N LEU A 49 38.27 -73.78 -2.87
CA LEU A 49 37.95 -73.51 -4.27
C LEU A 49 36.50 -73.90 -4.61
N GLY A 50 35.96 -74.94 -3.98
CA GLY A 50 34.56 -75.33 -4.07
C GLY A 50 33.61 -74.27 -3.53
N GLU A 51 33.92 -73.70 -2.36
CA GLU A 51 33.16 -72.58 -1.77
C GLU A 51 33.20 -71.32 -2.64
N ILE A 52 34.38 -70.98 -3.18
CA ILE A 52 34.53 -69.84 -4.10
C ILE A 52 33.70 -70.08 -5.37
N ALA A 53 33.77 -71.27 -5.96
CA ALA A 53 32.98 -71.61 -7.14
C ALA A 53 31.46 -71.54 -6.87
N GLN A 54 31.03 -71.95 -5.68
CA GLN A 54 29.64 -71.83 -5.23
C GLN A 54 29.23 -70.36 -5.09
N GLY A 55 30.06 -69.53 -4.47
CA GLY A 55 29.85 -68.09 -4.32
C GLY A 55 29.73 -67.38 -5.67
N VAL A 56 30.60 -67.72 -6.63
CA VAL A 56 30.56 -67.18 -8.00
C VAL A 56 29.27 -67.57 -8.71
N ARG A 57 28.82 -68.83 -8.59
CA ARG A 57 27.54 -69.27 -9.19
C ARG A 57 26.35 -68.51 -8.63
N VAL A 58 26.31 -68.28 -7.31
CA VAL A 58 25.24 -67.49 -6.67
C VAL A 58 25.28 -66.04 -7.12
N ALA A 59 26.47 -65.44 -7.22
CA ALA A 59 26.64 -64.07 -7.71
C ALA A 59 26.16 -63.93 -9.16
N VAL A 60 26.59 -64.83 -10.05
CA VAL A 60 26.14 -64.88 -11.45
C VAL A 60 24.62 -65.07 -11.54
N GLY A 61 24.05 -65.95 -10.72
CA GLY A 61 22.59 -66.15 -10.66
C GLY A 61 21.83 -64.88 -10.22
N ARG A 62 22.35 -64.13 -9.26
CA ARG A 62 21.77 -62.85 -8.81
C ARG A 62 21.91 -61.76 -9.86
N ILE A 63 23.08 -61.64 -10.50
CA ILE A 63 23.31 -60.70 -11.60
C ILE A 63 22.39 -61.01 -12.79
N GLY A 64 22.22 -62.29 -13.14
CA GLY A 64 21.29 -62.71 -14.19
C GLY A 64 19.84 -62.32 -13.89
N LYS A 65 19.40 -62.47 -12.63
CA LYS A 65 18.06 -62.03 -12.17
C LYS A 65 17.91 -60.50 -12.16
N LEU A 66 18.97 -59.76 -11.83
CA LEU A 66 18.99 -58.30 -11.91
C LEU A 66 18.94 -57.84 -13.38
N ALA A 67 19.71 -58.45 -14.26
CA ALA A 67 19.75 -58.14 -15.69
C ALA A 67 18.42 -58.40 -16.41
N THR A 68 17.60 -59.32 -15.89
CA THR A 68 16.23 -59.59 -16.38
C THR A 68 15.16 -58.80 -15.63
N SER A 69 15.53 -57.96 -14.66
CA SER A 69 14.56 -57.15 -13.93
C SER A 69 14.02 -56.01 -14.81
N PRO A 70 12.71 -55.76 -14.79
CA PRO A 70 12.09 -54.70 -15.59
C PRO A 70 12.57 -53.28 -15.20
N ALA A 71 13.18 -53.12 -14.02
CA ALA A 71 13.80 -51.86 -13.59
C ALA A 71 15.06 -51.48 -14.41
N LEU A 72 15.75 -52.46 -15.01
CA LEU A 72 16.88 -52.24 -15.92
C LEU A 72 16.47 -52.21 -17.39
N ALA A 73 15.24 -52.63 -17.72
CA ALA A 73 14.68 -52.56 -19.06
C ALA A 73 14.24 -51.14 -19.45
N ALA A 74 13.86 -50.31 -18.46
CA ALA A 74 13.59 -48.90 -18.70
C ALA A 74 14.91 -48.14 -18.84
N THR A 75 15.17 -47.59 -20.02
CA THR A 75 16.33 -46.72 -20.21
C THR A 75 16.16 -45.44 -19.39
N PRO A 76 17.24 -44.84 -18.86
CA PRO A 76 17.16 -43.54 -18.18
C PRO A 76 16.50 -42.45 -19.04
N ALA A 77 16.65 -42.55 -20.37
CA ALA A 77 15.98 -41.68 -21.34
C ALA A 77 14.45 -41.86 -21.35
N GLU A 78 13.95 -43.09 -21.26
CA GLU A 78 12.50 -43.36 -21.16
C GLU A 78 11.91 -42.88 -19.83
N ILE A 79 12.63 -43.06 -18.73
CA ILE A 79 12.20 -42.54 -17.42
C ILE A 79 12.10 -41.01 -17.47
N ALA A 80 13.10 -40.33 -18.04
CA ALA A 80 13.07 -38.89 -18.22
C ALA A 80 11.92 -38.44 -19.13
N GLN A 81 11.64 -39.16 -20.22
CA GLN A 81 10.49 -38.88 -21.09
C GLN A 81 9.15 -39.06 -20.37
N GLN A 82 8.99 -40.11 -19.57
CA GLN A 82 7.76 -40.32 -18.81
C GLN A 82 7.56 -39.23 -17.75
N ILE A 83 8.62 -38.79 -17.07
CA ILE A 83 8.58 -37.66 -16.13
C ILE A 83 8.20 -36.36 -16.86
N ALA A 84 8.78 -36.10 -18.03
CA ALA A 84 8.44 -34.92 -18.83
C ALA A 84 6.99 -34.96 -19.29
N ALA A 85 6.50 -36.11 -19.77
CA ALA A 85 5.12 -36.28 -20.21
C ALA A 85 4.11 -36.14 -19.06
N ALA A 86 4.39 -36.75 -17.90
CA ALA A 86 3.57 -36.59 -16.69
C ALA A 86 3.60 -35.14 -16.18
N GLY A 87 4.75 -34.47 -16.27
CA GLY A 87 4.92 -33.06 -15.94
C GLY A 87 4.13 -32.14 -16.88
N ASP A 88 4.14 -32.40 -18.18
CA ASP A 88 3.36 -31.64 -19.16
C ASP A 88 1.86 -31.83 -18.97
N GLU A 89 1.42 -33.05 -18.65
CA GLU A 89 0.01 -33.32 -18.34
C GLU A 89 -0.45 -32.58 -17.08
N ALA A 90 0.34 -32.64 -16.00
CA ALA A 90 0.05 -31.87 -14.79
C ALA A 90 0.00 -30.35 -15.06
N ARG A 91 0.96 -29.84 -15.87
CA ARG A 91 1.01 -28.42 -16.26
C ARG A 91 -0.14 -28.00 -17.16
N ARG A 92 -0.72 -28.89 -17.97
CA ARG A 92 -1.86 -28.54 -18.85
C ARG A 92 -3.07 -28.10 -18.04
N GLN A 93 -3.39 -28.82 -16.96
CA GLN A 93 -4.51 -28.49 -16.09
C GLN A 93 -4.24 -27.18 -15.31
N ASP A 94 -3.01 -26.97 -14.85
CA ASP A 94 -2.60 -25.72 -14.20
C ASP A 94 -2.68 -24.52 -15.14
N ARG A 95 -2.26 -24.66 -16.41
CA ARG A 95 -2.28 -23.56 -17.39
C ARG A 95 -3.70 -23.03 -17.61
N ALA A 96 -4.68 -23.91 -17.75
CA ALA A 96 -6.08 -23.50 -17.91
C ALA A 96 -6.59 -22.73 -16.67
N THR A 97 -6.26 -23.23 -15.47
CA THR A 97 -6.65 -22.60 -14.20
C THR A 97 -5.98 -21.25 -14.01
N LEU A 98 -4.70 -21.13 -14.39
CA LEU A 98 -3.94 -19.88 -14.35
C LEU A 98 -4.51 -18.84 -15.32
N HIS A 99 -4.87 -19.23 -16.55
CA HIS A 99 -5.50 -18.32 -17.50
C HIS A 99 -6.84 -17.81 -16.99
N GLN A 100 -7.67 -18.71 -16.43
CA GLN A 100 -8.94 -18.31 -15.83
C GLN A 100 -8.76 -17.36 -14.64
N ALA A 101 -7.77 -17.63 -13.78
CA ALA A 101 -7.41 -16.73 -12.68
C ALA A 101 -6.92 -15.36 -13.19
N GLN A 102 -6.11 -15.35 -14.26
CA GLN A 102 -5.62 -14.12 -14.89
C GLN A 102 -6.76 -13.27 -15.44
N GLU A 103 -7.71 -13.89 -16.15
CA GLU A 103 -8.89 -13.20 -16.66
C GLU A 103 -9.77 -12.64 -15.53
N MET A 104 -9.98 -13.43 -14.47
CA MET A 104 -10.74 -12.97 -13.30
C MET A 104 -10.06 -11.78 -12.63
N LEU A 105 -8.73 -11.80 -12.49
CA LEU A 105 -7.95 -10.68 -11.97
C LEU A 105 -8.03 -9.45 -12.86
N GLN A 106 -7.96 -9.63 -14.19
CA GLN A 106 -8.08 -8.51 -15.14
C GLN A 106 -9.48 -7.90 -15.12
N ARG A 107 -10.53 -8.72 -15.05
CA ARG A 107 -11.92 -8.24 -14.92
C ARG A 107 -12.10 -7.49 -13.59
N ALA A 108 -11.70 -8.08 -12.47
CA ALA A 108 -11.79 -7.43 -11.17
C ALA A 108 -10.99 -6.11 -11.12
N ALA A 109 -9.79 -6.08 -11.71
CA ALA A 109 -9.00 -4.85 -11.81
C ALA A 109 -9.67 -3.81 -12.72
N GLY A 110 -10.35 -4.22 -13.79
CA GLY A 110 -11.16 -3.36 -14.64
C GLY A 110 -12.34 -2.76 -13.89
N ASP A 111 -13.11 -3.58 -13.18
CA ASP A 111 -14.26 -3.15 -12.39
C ASP A 111 -13.86 -2.19 -11.27
N LEU A 112 -12.76 -2.48 -10.55
CA LEU A 112 -12.22 -1.60 -9.52
C LEU A 112 -11.78 -0.24 -10.10
N ARG A 113 -11.08 -0.22 -11.25
CA ARG A 113 -10.74 1.04 -11.92
C ARG A 113 -12.00 1.80 -12.33
N GLY A 114 -12.99 1.12 -12.90
CA GLY A 114 -14.27 1.72 -13.26
C GLY A 114 -14.97 2.38 -12.08
N TRP A 115 -15.02 1.70 -10.92
CA TRP A 115 -15.61 2.23 -9.68
C TRP A 115 -14.80 3.40 -9.10
N VAL A 116 -13.48 3.32 -9.12
CA VAL A 116 -12.61 4.42 -8.66
C VAL A 116 -12.76 5.65 -9.56
N ASP A 117 -12.85 5.45 -10.87
CA ASP A 117 -13.05 6.54 -11.83
C ASP A 117 -14.44 7.17 -11.66
N THR A 118 -15.49 6.37 -11.49
CA THR A 118 -16.84 6.90 -11.18
C THR A 118 -16.89 7.61 -9.83
N ALA A 119 -16.23 7.09 -8.80
CA ALA A 119 -16.16 7.75 -7.49
C ALA A 119 -15.38 9.08 -7.56
N ARG A 120 -14.27 9.13 -8.32
CA ARG A 120 -13.52 10.37 -8.57
C ARG A 120 -14.37 11.37 -9.35
N LEU A 121 -15.06 10.94 -10.41
CA LEU A 121 -15.94 11.80 -11.19
C LEU A 121 -17.09 12.36 -10.34
N ALA A 122 -17.73 11.53 -9.53
CA ALA A 122 -18.82 11.93 -8.64
C ALA A 122 -18.36 12.96 -7.58
N SER A 123 -17.20 12.76 -6.97
CA SER A 123 -16.66 13.70 -5.98
C SER A 123 -16.28 15.05 -6.60
N VAL A 124 -15.66 15.06 -7.78
CA VAL A 124 -15.33 16.29 -8.51
C VAL A 124 -16.59 17.01 -8.98
N GLN A 125 -17.59 16.26 -9.47
CA GLN A 125 -18.87 16.82 -9.89
C GLN A 125 -19.62 17.45 -8.72
N ASN A 126 -19.67 16.77 -7.57
CA ASN A 126 -20.33 17.30 -6.38
C ASN A 126 -19.63 18.57 -5.87
N TRP A 127 -18.29 18.61 -5.89
CA TRP A 127 -17.55 19.81 -5.53
C TRP A 127 -17.85 20.99 -6.47
N ARG A 128 -17.93 20.75 -7.79
CA ARG A 128 -18.34 21.79 -8.75
C ARG A 128 -19.77 22.27 -8.53
N LEU A 129 -20.70 21.37 -8.19
CA LEU A 129 -22.08 21.73 -7.85
C LEU A 129 -22.13 22.57 -6.57
N LEU A 130 -21.37 22.19 -5.54
CA LEU A 130 -21.24 22.97 -4.30
C LEU A 130 -20.65 24.36 -4.58
N GLN A 131 -19.61 24.45 -5.41
CA GLN A 131 -19.04 25.73 -5.83
C GLN A 131 -20.05 26.59 -6.60
N ALA A 132 -20.81 26.01 -7.53
CA ALA A 132 -21.85 26.72 -8.26
C ALA A 132 -23.00 27.17 -7.35
N ALA A 133 -23.42 26.33 -6.41
CA ALA A 133 -24.43 26.66 -5.41
C ALA A 133 -23.95 27.80 -4.50
N LEU A 134 -22.72 27.72 -3.99
CA LEU A 134 -22.13 28.76 -3.16
C LEU A 134 -21.99 30.07 -3.94
N ALA A 135 -21.51 30.02 -5.19
CA ALA A 135 -21.43 31.20 -6.05
C ALA A 135 -22.81 31.80 -6.33
N GLY A 136 -23.84 30.98 -6.54
CA GLY A 136 -25.22 31.41 -6.71
C GLY A 136 -25.79 32.08 -5.46
N VAL A 137 -25.54 31.51 -4.27
CA VAL A 137 -25.96 32.10 -2.99
C VAL A 137 -25.27 33.43 -2.75
N VAL A 138 -23.95 33.49 -2.92
CA VAL A 138 -23.18 34.73 -2.74
C VAL A 138 -23.60 35.79 -3.75
N GLY A 139 -23.68 35.43 -5.03
CA GLY A 139 -24.12 36.34 -6.10
C GLY A 139 -25.55 36.83 -5.87
N GLY A 140 -26.47 35.94 -5.50
CA GLY A 140 -27.85 36.29 -5.17
C GLY A 140 -27.98 37.21 -3.97
N ALA A 141 -27.21 36.99 -2.90
CA ALA A 141 -27.20 37.85 -1.72
C ALA A 141 -26.65 39.25 -2.05
N VAL A 142 -25.55 39.33 -2.81
CA VAL A 142 -24.96 40.62 -3.24
C VAL A 142 -25.93 41.40 -4.13
N LEU A 143 -26.52 40.74 -5.12
CA LEU A 143 -27.51 41.35 -6.01
C LEU A 143 -28.76 41.77 -5.24
N GLY A 144 -29.28 40.90 -4.36
CA GLY A 144 -30.45 41.18 -3.54
C GLY A 144 -30.27 42.35 -2.57
N ALA A 145 -29.06 42.53 -2.01
CA ALA A 145 -28.75 43.67 -1.14
C ALA A 145 -28.56 44.97 -1.94
N SER A 146 -27.97 44.89 -3.13
CA SER A 146 -27.62 46.06 -3.95
C SER A 146 -28.83 46.59 -4.74
N PHE A 147 -29.70 45.70 -5.21
CA PHE A 147 -30.84 46.06 -6.07
C PHE A 147 -31.79 47.10 -5.43
N PRO A 148 -32.20 46.99 -4.15
CA PRO A 148 -33.07 47.98 -3.51
C PRO A 148 -32.42 49.34 -3.29
N VAL A 149 -31.09 49.43 -3.34
CA VAL A 149 -30.34 50.70 -3.22
C VAL A 149 -30.23 51.38 -4.58
N ILE A 150 -29.90 50.62 -5.63
CA ILE A 150 -29.82 51.15 -7.00
C ILE A 150 -31.19 51.62 -7.48
N VAL A 151 -32.24 50.84 -7.24
CA VAL A 151 -33.61 51.22 -7.61
C VAL A 151 -34.07 52.45 -6.82
N ALA A 152 -33.63 52.61 -5.57
CA ALA A 152 -33.98 53.77 -4.76
C ALA A 152 -33.29 55.06 -5.25
N GLN A 153 -32.09 54.98 -5.83
CA GLN A 153 -31.40 56.15 -6.43
C GLN A 153 -31.96 56.54 -7.81
N ALA A 154 -32.56 55.60 -8.54
CA ALA A 154 -33.20 55.85 -9.82
C ALA A 154 -34.67 56.29 -9.70
N ALA A 155 -35.24 56.25 -8.49
CA ALA A 155 -36.63 56.60 -8.25
C ALA A 155 -36.84 58.12 -8.28
N PRO A 156 -37.91 58.63 -8.92
CA PRO A 156 -38.23 60.05 -8.89
C PRO A 156 -38.51 60.56 -7.46
N GLU A 157 -38.06 61.77 -7.15
CA GLU A 157 -38.27 62.47 -5.87
C GLU A 157 -39.75 62.45 -5.41
N GLN A 158 -40.70 62.53 -6.36
CA GLN A 158 -42.14 62.54 -6.05
C GLN A 158 -42.68 61.28 -5.36
N TRP A 159 -41.93 60.16 -5.36
CA TRP A 159 -42.36 58.90 -4.75
C TRP A 159 -41.95 58.76 -3.28
N ALA A 160 -40.98 59.57 -2.81
CA ALA A 160 -40.49 59.60 -1.42
C ALA A 160 -40.23 58.21 -0.81
N TRP A 161 -39.63 57.31 -1.59
CA TRP A 161 -39.54 55.89 -1.24
C TRP A 161 -38.59 55.62 -0.07
N LEU A 162 -37.49 56.37 0.01
CA LEU A 162 -36.53 56.27 1.11
C LEU A 162 -37.13 56.80 2.41
N GLU A 163 -37.85 57.92 2.36
CA GLU A 163 -38.51 58.56 3.49
C GLU A 163 -39.62 57.66 4.03
N ARG A 164 -40.43 57.06 3.14
CA ARG A 164 -41.44 56.06 3.52
C ARG A 164 -40.81 54.77 4.06
N ARG A 165 -39.62 54.39 3.59
CA ARG A 165 -38.89 53.23 4.14
C ARG A 165 -38.34 53.56 5.53
N ALA A 166 -37.74 54.73 5.73
CA ALA A 166 -37.25 55.20 7.02
C ALA A 166 -38.37 55.26 8.07
N ALA A 167 -39.53 55.80 7.70
CA ALA A 167 -40.71 55.82 8.56
C ALA A 167 -41.16 54.41 8.97
N ARG A 168 -41.21 53.46 8.01
CA ARG A 168 -41.54 52.05 8.28
C ARG A 168 -40.53 51.36 9.19
N VAL A 169 -39.23 51.56 8.98
CA VAL A 169 -38.16 51.00 9.83
C VAL A 169 -38.24 51.56 11.25
N LEU A 170 -38.62 52.84 11.39
CA LEU A 170 -38.83 53.48 12.68
C LEU A 170 -40.19 53.14 13.33
N HIS A 171 -41.01 52.32 12.66
CA HIS A 171 -42.38 51.97 13.05
C HIS A 171 -43.23 53.19 13.43
N ARG A 172 -43.10 54.26 12.65
CA ARG A 172 -43.79 55.55 12.87
C ARG A 172 -44.29 56.12 11.55
N ASP A 173 -45.30 56.98 11.63
CA ASP A 173 -45.70 57.81 10.48
C ASP A 173 -44.58 58.78 10.09
N MET A 174 -44.62 59.30 8.86
CA MET A 174 -43.53 60.11 8.28
C MET A 174 -43.15 61.32 9.14
N TRP A 175 -44.14 62.03 9.70
CA TRP A 175 -43.89 63.20 10.54
C TRP A 175 -43.19 62.85 11.87
N PRO A 176 -43.74 61.99 12.76
CA PRO A 176 -43.06 61.62 14.00
C PRO A 176 -41.75 60.85 13.76
N ALA A 177 -41.59 60.16 12.63
CA ALA A 177 -40.31 59.60 12.22
C ALA A 177 -39.27 60.70 11.95
N GLY A 178 -39.64 61.76 11.24
CA GLY A 178 -38.79 62.93 11.00
C GLY A 178 -38.41 63.65 12.29
N GLU A 179 -39.38 63.90 13.18
CA GLU A 179 -39.12 64.49 14.50
C GLU A 179 -38.14 63.65 15.32
N ARG A 180 -38.28 62.31 15.29
CA ARG A 180 -37.35 61.40 15.98
C ARG A 180 -35.95 61.44 15.38
N LEU A 181 -35.82 61.50 14.05
CA LEU A 181 -34.52 61.58 13.39
C LEU A 181 -33.81 62.89 13.73
N LEU A 182 -34.52 64.03 13.69
CA LEU A 182 -33.96 65.32 14.08
C LEU A 182 -33.54 65.34 15.55
N ALA A 183 -34.39 64.82 16.45
CA ALA A 183 -34.10 64.73 17.88
C ALA A 183 -32.89 63.84 18.22
N VAL A 184 -32.68 62.75 17.46
CA VAL A 184 -31.55 61.84 17.67
C VAL A 184 -30.27 62.38 17.03
N ALA A 185 -30.37 63.02 15.86
CA ALA A 185 -29.22 63.57 15.15
C ALA A 185 -28.56 64.73 15.90
N ASP A 186 -29.37 65.65 16.46
CA ASP A 186 -28.90 66.78 17.25
C ASP A 186 -29.96 67.19 18.29
N PRO A 187 -29.84 66.71 19.54
CA PRO A 187 -30.81 67.00 20.59
C PRO A 187 -30.89 68.50 20.94
N GLN A 188 -29.76 69.21 20.90
CA GLN A 188 -29.71 70.62 21.27
C GLN A 188 -30.41 71.47 20.21
N ARG A 189 -30.07 71.27 18.94
CA ARG A 189 -30.73 71.95 17.83
C ARG A 189 -32.21 71.62 17.74
N TRP A 190 -32.60 70.40 18.10
CA TRP A 190 -34.02 70.03 18.18
C TRP A 190 -34.76 70.79 19.28
N GLN A 191 -34.14 70.99 20.46
CA GLN A 191 -34.72 71.80 21.53
C GLN A 191 -34.87 73.27 21.11
N GLU A 192 -33.90 73.83 20.38
CA GLU A 192 -34.00 75.18 19.82
C GLU A 192 -35.18 75.30 18.84
N ILE A 193 -35.36 74.33 17.94
CA ILE A 193 -36.49 74.27 17.01
C ILE A 193 -37.82 74.18 17.77
N GLN A 194 -37.90 73.34 18.81
CA GLN A 194 -39.11 73.21 19.61
C GLN A 194 -39.44 74.49 20.39
N THR A 195 -38.41 75.18 20.88
CA THR A 195 -38.54 76.47 21.55
C THR A 195 -39.06 77.54 20.58
N ALA A 196 -38.47 77.61 19.37
CA ALA A 196 -38.94 78.52 18.32
C ALA A 196 -40.39 78.22 17.91
N ARG A 197 -40.76 76.93 17.77
CA ARG A 197 -42.13 76.50 17.46
C ARG A 197 -43.12 76.95 18.53
N ARG A 198 -42.77 76.84 19.81
CA ARG A 198 -43.61 77.31 20.93
C ARG A 198 -43.85 78.81 20.88
N ILE A 199 -42.79 79.60 20.63
CA ILE A 199 -42.89 81.06 20.48
C ILE A 199 -43.79 81.42 19.29
N VAL A 200 -43.64 80.74 18.15
CA VAL A 200 -44.49 80.98 16.97
C VAL A 200 -45.94 80.64 17.25
N GLU A 201 -46.23 79.52 17.92
CA GLU A 201 -47.61 79.12 18.24
C GLU A 201 -48.26 80.10 19.22
N GLN A 202 -47.54 80.52 20.27
CA GLN A 202 -48.01 81.54 21.22
C GLN A 202 -48.34 82.87 20.54
N ASN A 203 -47.63 83.22 19.47
CA ASN A 203 -47.77 84.49 18.77
C ASN A 203 -48.44 84.36 17.40
N ARG A 204 -49.08 83.22 17.10
CA ARG A 204 -49.54 82.86 15.75
C ARG A 204 -50.34 83.96 15.06
N ASP A 205 -51.31 84.54 15.77
CA ASP A 205 -52.18 85.58 15.20
C ASP A 205 -51.46 86.92 15.01
N VAL A 206 -50.59 87.29 15.94
CA VAL A 206 -49.79 88.52 15.87
C VAL A 206 -48.79 88.43 14.71
N LEU A 207 -48.10 87.29 14.59
CA LEU A 207 -47.18 87.01 13.50
C LEU A 207 -47.90 86.95 12.15
N ALA A 208 -49.07 86.31 12.05
CA ALA A 208 -49.84 86.27 10.81
C ALA A 208 -50.22 87.67 10.32
N ARG A 209 -50.73 88.54 11.22
CA ARG A 209 -51.02 89.94 10.89
C ARG A 209 -49.77 90.73 10.52
N CYS A 210 -48.67 90.51 11.25
CA CYS A 210 -47.40 91.17 10.99
C CYS A 210 -46.84 90.83 9.61
N VAL A 211 -46.84 89.54 9.24
CA VAL A 211 -46.39 89.05 7.93
C VAL A 211 -47.27 89.61 6.82
N ALA A 212 -48.59 89.60 6.99
CA ALA A 212 -49.51 90.19 6.02
C ALA A 212 -49.27 91.70 5.84
N ALA A 213 -49.01 92.43 6.92
CA ALA A 213 -48.68 93.86 6.87
C ALA A 213 -47.32 94.13 6.22
N ALA A 214 -46.31 93.28 6.48
CA ALA A 214 -45.00 93.35 5.84
C ALA A 214 -45.07 93.08 4.34
N GLN A 215 -45.84 92.08 3.91
CA GLN A 215 -46.08 91.78 2.49
C GLN A 215 -46.78 92.93 1.78
N LYS A 216 -47.83 93.51 2.39
CA LYS A 216 -48.54 94.69 1.85
C LYS A 216 -47.63 95.91 1.72
N ALA A 217 -46.75 96.12 2.71
CA ALA A 217 -45.79 97.22 2.69
C ALA A 217 -44.54 96.93 1.84
N LYS A 218 -44.42 95.72 1.25
CA LYS A 218 -43.24 95.23 0.51
C LYS A 218 -41.93 95.51 1.24
N GLY A 219 -41.91 95.35 2.56
CA GLY A 219 -40.77 95.73 3.38
C GLY A 219 -40.84 95.16 4.79
N ALA A 220 -39.69 95.12 5.46
CA ALA A 220 -39.58 94.60 6.82
C ALA A 220 -40.44 95.41 7.81
N LYS A 221 -41.14 94.71 8.71
CA LYS A 221 -41.93 95.31 9.80
C LYS A 221 -41.45 94.75 11.14
N ARG A 222 -41.32 95.64 12.13
CA ARG A 222 -41.09 95.23 13.52
C ARG A 222 -42.43 94.97 14.18
N CYS A 223 -42.54 93.84 14.86
CA CYS A 223 -43.72 93.45 15.61
C CYS A 223 -43.28 92.96 16.99
N LEU A 224 -44.09 93.26 18.00
CA LEU A 224 -43.85 92.84 19.37
C LEU A 224 -44.41 91.43 19.51
N ILE A 225 -43.59 90.52 20.04
CA ILE A 225 -43.99 89.15 20.38
C ILE A 225 -43.99 89.01 21.90
N SER A 226 -44.91 88.20 22.40
CA SER A 226 -44.97 87.78 23.80
C SER A 226 -44.19 86.49 23.96
N VAL A 227 -43.25 86.45 24.90
CA VAL A 227 -42.50 85.24 25.22
C VAL A 227 -42.72 84.97 26.70
N ASP A 228 -43.43 83.89 27.01
CA ASP A 228 -43.57 83.42 28.39
C ASP A 228 -42.25 82.81 28.86
N SER A 229 -41.93 82.95 30.15
CA SER A 229 -40.70 82.39 30.72
C SER A 229 -40.65 80.88 30.47
N LEU A 230 -39.70 80.45 29.63
CA LEU A 230 -39.42 79.05 29.33
C LEU A 230 -38.75 78.41 30.56
N SER A 231 -39.54 77.99 31.55
CA SER A 231 -39.02 77.18 32.65
C SER A 231 -38.53 75.84 32.09
N ALA A 232 -37.24 75.59 32.20
CA ALA A 232 -36.64 74.28 31.94
C ALA A 232 -37.28 73.24 32.88
N SER A 233 -37.81 72.16 32.31
CA SER A 233 -38.12 70.91 32.99
C SER A 233 -37.44 69.79 32.24
#